data_AF-H9FEB8-F1
#
_entry.id   AF-H9FEB8-F1
#
_cell.length_a   1.000
_cell.length_b   1.000
_cell.length_c   1.000
_cell.angle_alpha   90.00
_cell.angle_beta   90.00
_cell.angle_gamma   90.00
#
_symmetry.space_group_name_H-M   'P 1'
#
loop_
_entity.id
_entity.type
_entity.pdbx_description
1 polymer ?
#
loop_
_entity_poly.entity_id
_entity_poly.type
_entity_poly.pdbx_seq_one_letter_code
_entity_poly.pdbx_strand_id
1 'polypeptide(L)'
;RHSHSPAHKYYLTTDPMSGAVFLSDTKSRRVFKIKFTVVVKDLVKNSEVVAGTGDQCLPFDDTRCGDGGKATEATLTNPRGITVDKFGLIYFVDGTMIRR
;
A
#
# COMPACT_ATOMS: atom_id res chain seq x y z
N ARG A 1 29.58 6.09 -0.40
CA ARG A 1 28.95 5.94 0.94
C ARG A 1 27.76 5.01 0.79
N HIS A 2 27.88 3.75 1.21
CA HIS A 2 26.74 2.82 1.24
C HIS A 2 25.79 3.24 2.37
N SER A 3 24.55 3.54 2.02
CA SER A 3 23.50 3.88 2.97
C SER A 3 22.93 2.59 3.57
N HIS A 4 23.29 2.28 4.82
CA HIS A 4 22.65 1.23 5.64
C HIS A 4 21.41 1.78 6.36
N SER A 5 20.57 2.55 5.67
CA SER A 5 19.32 3.03 6.27
C SER A 5 18.20 2.00 6.04
N PRO A 6 17.58 1.43 7.09
CA PRO A 6 16.37 0.62 6.95
C PRO A 6 15.14 1.41 6.46
N ALA A 7 15.30 2.72 6.18
CA ALA A 7 14.23 3.70 6.07
C ALA A 7 13.40 3.65 4.77
N HIS A 8 13.73 2.75 3.84
CA HIS A 8 12.97 2.55 2.60
C HIS A 8 12.52 1.10 2.47
N LYS A 9 11.96 0.56 3.56
CA LYS A 9 11.39 -0.77 3.54
C LYS A 9 10.00 -0.69 2.92
N TYR A 10 9.84 -1.34 1.79
CA TYR A 10 8.56 -1.59 1.15
C TYR A 10 8.28 -3.09 1.13
N TYR A 11 7.02 -3.45 0.96
CA TYR A 11 6.57 -4.84 0.97
C TYR A 11 5.81 -5.13 -0.33
N LEU A 12 6.03 -6.32 -0.88
CA LEU A 12 5.43 -6.76 -2.12
C LEU A 12 4.58 -8.00 -1.88
N THR A 13 3.49 -8.11 -2.64
CA THR A 13 2.71 -9.34 -2.76
C THR A 13 2.14 -9.44 -4.16
N THR A 14 1.79 -10.66 -4.56
CA THR A 14 1.05 -10.93 -5.79
C THR A 14 -0.35 -11.39 -5.44
N ASP A 15 -1.35 -10.97 -6.22
CA ASP A 15 -2.67 -11.59 -6.20
C ASP A 15 -2.59 -12.97 -6.87
N PRO A 16 -2.92 -14.06 -6.16
CA PRO A 16 -2.86 -15.41 -6.71
C PRO A 16 -3.84 -15.65 -7.86
N MET A 17 -4.91 -14.85 -8.00
CA MET A 17 -5.89 -15.03 -9.08
C MET A 17 -5.48 -14.31 -10.37
N SER A 18 -5.09 -13.03 -10.28
CA SER A 18 -4.80 -12.21 -11.47
C SER A 18 -3.31 -12.10 -11.79
N GLY A 19 -2.43 -12.44 -10.86
CA GLY A 19 -0.99 -12.17 -10.96
C GLY A 19 -0.64 -10.68 -10.80
N ALA A 20 -1.59 -9.83 -10.40
CA ALA A 20 -1.32 -8.42 -10.14
C ALA A 20 -0.34 -8.25 -8.99
N VAL A 21 0.61 -7.32 -9.13
CA VAL A 21 1.62 -7.02 -8.10
C VAL A 21 1.15 -5.82 -7.29
N PHE A 22 1.17 -5.97 -5.97
CA PHE A 22 0.88 -4.91 -5.01
C PHE A 22 2.13 -4.54 -4.22
N LEU A 23 2.26 -3.25 -3.94
CA LEU A 23 3.38 -2.65 -3.22
C LEU A 23 2.83 -1.81 -2.08
N SER A 24 3.26 -2.09 -0.85
CA SER A 24 3.01 -1.25 0.31
C SER A 24 4.27 -0.44 0.59
N ASP A 25 4.21 0.87 0.38
CA ASP A 25 5.33 1.77 0.66
C ASP A 25 5.07 2.57 1.94
N THR A 26 5.87 2.25 2.95
CA THR A 26 5.85 2.86 4.26
C THR A 26 6.10 4.37 4.21
N LYS A 27 6.97 4.85 3.31
CA LYS A 27 7.37 6.27 3.27
C LYS A 27 6.32 7.15 2.60
N SER A 28 5.76 6.70 1.47
CA SER A 28 4.69 7.45 0.80
C SER A 28 3.34 7.31 1.47
N ARG A 29 3.20 6.37 2.44
CA ARG A 29 1.94 6.05 3.14
C ARG A 29 0.83 5.66 2.16
N ARG A 30 1.22 4.89 1.15
CA ARG A 30 0.32 4.43 0.09
C ARG A 30 0.57 2.96 -0.20
N VAL A 31 -0.50 2.31 -0.62
CA VAL A 31 -0.46 1.00 -1.24
C VAL A 31 -0.73 1.20 -2.73
N PHE A 32 0.10 0.57 -3.55
CA PHE A 32 0.04 0.66 -5.00
C PHE A 32 -0.24 -0.70 -5.63
N LYS A 33 -0.89 -0.67 -6.78
CA LYS A 33 -0.96 -1.77 -7.74
C LYS A 33 -0.12 -1.42 -8.96
N ILE A 34 0.66 -2.37 -9.46
CA ILE A 34 1.42 -2.22 -10.70
C ILE A 34 0.49 -2.45 -11.90
N LYS A 35 0.48 -1.53 -12.86
CA LYS A 35 -0.44 -1.56 -14.00
C LYS A 35 -0.06 -2.61 -15.04
N PHE A 36 1.21 -2.62 -15.44
CA PHE A 36 1.74 -3.54 -16.45
C PHE A 36 3.02 -4.21 -15.94
N THR A 37 3.11 -5.52 -16.06
CA THR A 37 4.29 -6.31 -15.65
C THR A 37 5.15 -6.76 -16.83
N VAL A 38 4.64 -6.70 -18.05
CA VAL A 38 5.33 -7.21 -19.26
C VAL A 38 5.83 -6.08 -20.15
N VAL A 39 4.94 -5.21 -20.64
CA VAL A 39 5.31 -4.10 -21.53
C VAL A 39 5.03 -2.78 -20.81
N VAL A 40 6.10 -2.08 -20.41
CA VAL A 40 6.01 -0.81 -19.70
C VAL A 40 6.50 0.31 -20.61
N LYS A 41 5.59 1.22 -21.00
CA LYS A 41 5.93 2.40 -21.83
C LYS A 41 6.55 3.53 -20.99
N ASP A 42 6.01 3.77 -19.80
CA ASP A 42 6.46 4.79 -18.86
C ASP A 42 6.57 4.16 -17.46
N LEU A 43 7.80 3.92 -17.02
CA LEU A 43 8.09 3.28 -15.73
C LEU A 43 7.60 4.11 -14.54
N VAL A 44 7.62 5.44 -14.66
CA VAL A 44 7.25 6.35 -13.56
C VAL A 44 5.74 6.34 -13.34
N LYS A 45 4.95 6.07 -14.39
CA LYS A 45 3.47 6.04 -14.31
C LYS A 45 2.87 4.64 -14.23
N ASN A 46 3.71 3.60 -14.06
CA ASN A 46 3.30 2.20 -14.04
C ASN A 46 2.70 1.72 -12.71
N SER A 47 2.21 2.64 -11.88
CA SER A 47 1.54 2.33 -10.62
C SER A 47 0.22 3.07 -10.49
N GLU A 48 -0.70 2.47 -9.75
CA GLU A 48 -1.99 3.01 -9.36
C GLU A 48 -2.11 2.96 -7.85
N VAL A 49 -2.63 4.02 -7.21
CA VAL A 49 -2.88 4.02 -5.77
C VAL A 49 -4.15 3.22 -5.49
N VAL A 50 -4.05 2.21 -4.64
CA VAL A 50 -5.21 1.41 -4.19
C VAL A 50 -5.64 1.76 -2.78
N ALA A 51 -4.72 2.27 -1.95
CA ALA A 51 -5.04 2.81 -0.63
C ALA A 51 -4.07 3.94 -0.23
N GLY A 52 -4.57 4.92 0.53
CA GLY A 52 -3.76 6.00 1.09
C GLY A 52 -3.75 7.28 0.25
N THR A 53 -4.01 8.42 0.89
CA THR A 53 -3.80 9.76 0.30
C THR A 53 -2.33 10.17 0.28
N GLY A 54 -1.54 9.61 1.20
CA GLY A 54 -0.15 9.99 1.51
C GLY A 54 0.01 10.82 2.78
N ASP A 55 -1.10 11.29 3.36
CA ASP A 55 -1.09 11.96 4.66
C ASP A 55 -0.97 10.96 5.80
N GLN A 56 -0.42 11.41 6.93
CA GLN A 56 -0.37 10.57 8.13
C GLN A 56 -1.75 10.52 8.76
N CYS A 57 -2.25 9.33 9.06
CA CYS A 57 -3.29 9.22 10.06
C CYS A 57 -2.70 9.42 11.47
N LEU A 58 -3.26 10.35 12.23
CA LEU A 58 -2.87 10.63 13.60
C LEU A 58 -3.49 9.61 14.58
N PRO A 59 -2.82 9.31 15.70
CA PRO A 59 -3.44 8.57 16.79
C PRO A 59 -4.71 9.29 17.25
N PHE A 60 -5.81 8.54 17.45
CA PHE A 60 -7.12 9.06 17.90
C PHE A 60 -7.87 9.95 16.89
N ASP A 61 -7.66 9.74 15.59
CA ASP A 61 -8.48 10.38 14.57
C ASP A 61 -9.97 9.98 14.69
N ASP A 62 -10.86 10.97 14.82
CA ASP A 62 -12.30 10.76 14.97
C ASP A 62 -12.94 10.08 13.76
N THR A 63 -12.31 10.21 12.57
CA THR A 63 -12.76 9.58 11.33
C THR A 63 -12.19 8.19 11.11
N ARG A 64 -11.44 7.65 12.09
CA ARG A 64 -10.75 6.35 12.00
C ARG A 64 -9.95 6.20 10.72
N CYS A 65 -9.22 7.25 10.33
CA CYS A 65 -8.39 7.26 9.14
C CYS A 65 -9.15 6.95 7.83
N GLY A 66 -10.46 7.22 7.78
CA GLY A 66 -11.32 6.90 6.63
C GLY A 66 -11.80 5.44 6.57
N ASP A 67 -11.73 4.68 7.67
CA ASP A 67 -12.27 3.32 7.73
C ASP A 67 -13.77 3.28 7.38
N GLY A 68 -14.15 2.32 6.53
CA GLY A 68 -15.52 2.18 6.01
C GLY A 68 -15.81 2.99 4.75
N GLY A 69 -14.91 3.90 4.36
CA GLY A 69 -14.95 4.64 3.10
C GLY A 69 -14.15 3.96 1.98
N LYS A 70 -13.87 4.72 0.91
CA LYS A 70 -12.99 4.26 -0.17
C LYS A 70 -11.53 4.26 0.30
N ALA A 71 -10.82 3.17 0.07
CA ALA A 71 -9.43 3.03 0.47
C ALA A 71 -8.49 4.12 -0.08
N THR A 72 -8.76 4.64 -1.29
CA THR A 72 -7.97 5.73 -1.91
C THR A 72 -8.12 7.07 -1.19
N GLU A 73 -9.20 7.26 -0.44
CA GLU A 73 -9.49 8.47 0.35
C GLU A 73 -9.06 8.32 1.81
N ALA A 74 -8.73 7.09 2.24
CA ALA A 74 -8.23 6.80 3.58
C ALA A 74 -6.81 7.34 3.78
N THR A 75 -6.49 7.74 5.00
CA THR A 75 -5.13 8.07 5.42
C THR A 75 -4.49 6.86 6.08
N LEU A 76 -3.17 6.68 5.91
CA LEU A 76 -2.44 5.54 6.49
C LEU A 76 -1.44 6.04 7.52
N THR A 77 -1.24 5.30 8.60
CA THR A 77 -0.25 5.66 9.62
C THR A 77 1.16 5.23 9.19
N ASN A 78 1.33 3.94 8.93
CA ASN A 78 2.62 3.33 8.64
C ASN A 78 2.41 1.95 7.96
N PRO A 79 2.09 1.91 6.65
CA PRO A 79 1.75 0.67 5.99
C PRO A 79 2.99 -0.21 5.83
N ARG A 80 2.87 -1.49 6.15
CA ARG A 80 3.95 -2.48 6.18
C ARG A 80 3.54 -3.73 5.41
N GLY A 81 3.77 -4.91 5.97
CA GLY A 81 3.50 -6.20 5.35
C GLY A 81 2.11 -6.23 4.71
N ILE A 82 2.05 -6.80 3.51
CA ILE A 82 0.87 -6.83 2.66
C ILE A 82 0.69 -8.26 2.14
N THR A 83 -0.55 -8.69 2.00
CA THR A 83 -0.93 -9.98 1.41
C THR A 83 -2.26 -9.86 0.70
N VAL A 84 -2.54 -10.79 -0.21
CA VAL A 84 -3.83 -10.87 -0.92
C VAL A 84 -4.40 -12.26 -0.68
N ASP A 85 -5.67 -12.33 -0.32
CA ASP A 85 -6.35 -13.61 -0.14
C ASP A 85 -6.74 -14.26 -1.48
N LYS A 86 -7.31 -15.46 -1.42
CA LYS A 86 -7.75 -16.21 -2.60
C LYS A 86 -8.93 -15.59 -3.36
N PHE A 87 -9.59 -14.58 -2.78
CA PHE A 87 -10.72 -13.87 -3.38
C PHE A 87 -10.32 -12.47 -3.88
N GLY A 88 -9.04 -12.09 -3.76
CA GLY A 88 -8.52 -10.80 -4.20
C GLY A 88 -8.65 -9.68 -3.17
N LEU A 89 -9.01 -9.99 -1.91
CA LEU A 89 -9.02 -9.02 -0.82
C LEU A 89 -7.59 -8.77 -0.35
N ILE A 90 -7.24 -7.48 -0.23
CA ILE A 90 -5.91 -7.03 0.16
C ILE A 90 -5.91 -6.82 1.67
N TYR A 91 -4.96 -7.40 2.37
CA TYR A 91 -4.75 -7.18 3.80
C TYR A 91 -3.36 -6.59 4.00
N PHE A 92 -3.25 -5.57 4.84
CA PHE A 92 -1.98 -4.97 5.16
C PHE A 92 -1.91 -4.49 6.60
N VAL A 93 -0.70 -4.46 7.14
CA VAL A 93 -0.43 -3.91 8.47
C VAL A 93 -0.30 -2.39 8.34
N ASP A 94 -1.09 -1.63 9.09
CA ASP A 94 -1.01 -0.18 9.20
C ASP A 94 -0.73 0.23 10.65
N GLY A 95 0.49 0.67 10.93
CA GLY A 95 0.94 0.92 12.30
C GLY A 95 0.95 -0.36 13.14
N THR A 96 -0.03 -0.49 14.04
CA THR A 96 -0.24 -1.66 14.92
C THR A 96 -1.51 -2.44 14.59
N MET A 97 -2.23 -2.06 13.52
CA MET A 97 -3.49 -2.67 13.12
C MET A 97 -3.36 -3.41 11.78
N ILE A 98 -4.27 -4.33 11.49
CA ILE A 98 -4.42 -4.95 10.17
C ILE A 98 -5.68 -4.36 9.53
N ARG A 99 -5.54 -3.80 8.33
CA ARG A 99 -6.63 -3.20 7.54
C ARG A 99 -6.89 -4.02 6.27
N ARG A 100 -8.09 -3.88 5.72
CA ARG A 100 -8.55 -4.51 4.48
C ARG A 100 -9.27 -3.50 3.60
#